data_AF-A0A944FRR1-F1
#
_entry.id   AF-A0A944FRR1-F1
#
_cell.length_a   1.000
_cell.length_b   1.000
_cell.length_c   1.000
_cell.angle_alpha   90.00
_cell.angle_beta   90.00
_cell.angle_gamma   90.00
#
_symmetry.space_group_name_H-M   'P 1'
#
loop_
_entity.id
_entity.type
_entity.pdbx_description
1 polymer ?
#
loop_
_entity_poly.entity_id
_entity_poly.type
_entity_poly.pdbx_seq_one_letter_code
_entity_poly.pdbx_strand_id
1 'polypeptide(L)'
;MKSLFILLTIFRVAFVGDPQVDNATELGYARKSIYKELRERKDLDLVIVLGDLVNDDTSLLNASTASLDSLSCPWLAIPGNHDRNVYRAEKGRGRDLVDWKEHIGYIDTSFVAGGVRFILMNDVRSKESRDYEAGFSESQKSWLQQILARTPAEQSTVIATHIPLTEMHAQDSLIELLAGRQRLLLVSAHTHQVRRETLSFKGFEVESLVAGTSCGSWWRGIKDNEGVPDALMNCGSPRCYFIADFKGNDYELSFKQVGDNAQASATLMEDGRLIVNVFGGSKDGRLSIKAGRGLSKKARESYVSNAEMAPEVADRIEFNNAMSREYRREHKEEFIPLLKRNSPHVWVIPDCESLRKKKEKGQKISVRYSDAHMSFKARIKLR
;
A
#
# COMPACT_ATOMS: atom_id res chain seq x y z
N MET A 1 -27.22 12.38 -36.65
CA MET A 1 -26.75 11.53 -35.53
C MET A 1 -26.22 12.43 -34.44
N LYS A 2 -26.90 12.51 -33.29
CA LYS A 2 -26.40 13.24 -32.13
C LYS A 2 -25.30 12.38 -31.49
N SER A 3 -24.06 12.86 -31.47
CA SER A 3 -22.99 12.23 -30.70
C SER A 3 -23.41 12.18 -29.25
N LEU A 4 -23.61 10.96 -28.74
CA LEU A 4 -23.82 10.71 -27.33
C LEU A 4 -22.45 10.91 -26.65
N PHE A 5 -22.23 12.07 -26.06
CA PHE A 5 -21.12 12.26 -25.13
C PHE A 5 -21.44 11.40 -23.89
N ILE A 6 -20.88 10.20 -23.85
CA ILE A 6 -20.84 9.41 -22.62
C ILE A 6 -19.88 10.17 -21.69
N LEU A 7 -20.43 10.89 -20.71
CA LEU A 7 -19.64 11.25 -19.54
C LEU A 7 -19.25 9.94 -18.87
N LEU A 8 -17.99 9.52 -19.02
CA LEU A 8 -17.43 8.43 -18.23
C LEU A 8 -17.43 8.89 -16.77
N THR A 9 -18.40 8.41 -16.00
CA THR A 9 -18.44 8.59 -14.55
C THR A 9 -17.24 7.85 -13.94
N ILE A 10 -16.48 8.54 -13.09
CA ILE A 10 -15.37 7.94 -12.35
C ILE A 10 -15.96 7.08 -11.25
N PHE A 11 -15.51 5.83 -11.12
CA PHE A 11 -15.76 5.01 -9.94
C PHE A 11 -14.47 4.97 -9.10
N ARG A 12 -14.49 5.59 -7.93
CA ARG A 12 -13.31 5.82 -7.09
C ARG A 12 -13.27 4.84 -5.91
N VAL A 13 -12.22 4.03 -5.87
CA VAL A 13 -12.02 2.99 -4.85
C VAL A 13 -10.78 3.29 -4.01
N ALA A 14 -10.88 3.18 -2.70
CA ALA A 14 -9.72 3.21 -1.81
C ALA A 14 -9.28 1.79 -1.42
N PHE A 15 -7.98 1.52 -1.49
CA PHE A 15 -7.34 0.27 -1.06
C PHE A 15 -6.51 0.54 0.19
N VAL A 16 -6.94 -0.02 1.33
CA VAL A 16 -6.37 0.25 2.65
C VAL A 16 -5.73 -1.02 3.19
N GLY A 17 -4.40 -1.03 3.33
CA GLY A 17 -3.68 -2.14 3.95
C GLY A 17 -3.56 -1.99 5.46
N ASP A 18 -3.65 -3.12 6.15
CA ASP A 18 -3.24 -3.37 7.53
C ASP A 18 -3.47 -2.18 8.49
N PRO A 19 -4.72 -1.87 8.89
CA PRO A 19 -4.96 -1.04 10.07
C PRO A 19 -4.34 -1.64 11.34
N GLN A 20 -4.29 -2.97 11.42
CA GLN A 20 -3.57 -3.83 12.34
C GLN A 20 -3.47 -3.25 13.75
N VAL A 21 -4.62 -3.13 14.40
CA VAL A 21 -4.71 -2.62 15.77
C VAL A 21 -4.52 -3.76 16.78
N ASP A 22 -3.59 -3.59 17.71
CA ASP A 22 -3.27 -4.60 18.74
C ASP A 22 -4.04 -4.39 20.04
N ASN A 23 -4.45 -3.15 20.31
CA ASN A 23 -5.11 -2.77 21.55
C ASN A 23 -5.93 -1.48 21.40
N ALA A 24 -6.61 -1.08 22.48
CA ALA A 24 -7.46 0.11 22.48
C ALA A 24 -6.71 1.42 22.17
N THR A 25 -5.41 1.51 22.50
CA THR A 25 -4.59 2.69 22.19
C THR A 25 -4.38 2.81 20.69
N GLU A 26 -4.00 1.71 20.04
CA GLU A 26 -3.78 1.66 18.59
C GLU A 26 -5.08 1.81 17.80
N LEU A 27 -6.18 1.25 18.28
CA LEU A 27 -7.51 1.56 17.75
C LEU A 27 -7.83 3.05 17.86
N GLY A 28 -7.40 3.71 18.95
CA GLY A 28 -7.45 5.15 19.10
C GLY A 28 -6.64 5.89 18.02
N TYR A 29 -5.43 5.43 17.71
CA TYR A 29 -4.62 5.98 16.62
C TYR A 29 -5.29 5.82 15.25
N ALA A 30 -5.83 4.63 14.96
CA ALA A 30 -6.54 4.36 13.72
C ALA A 30 -7.80 5.25 13.58
N ARG A 31 -8.56 5.41 14.67
CA ARG A 31 -9.75 6.29 14.72
C ARG A 31 -9.43 7.76 14.54
N LYS A 32 -8.31 8.25 15.08
CA LYS A 32 -7.88 9.65 14.93
C LYS A 32 -7.26 9.92 13.56
N SER A 33 -6.75 8.90 12.87
CA SER A 33 -6.06 9.03 11.59
C SER A 33 -6.84 8.39 10.44
N ILE A 34 -6.51 7.16 10.03
CA ILE A 34 -7.04 6.54 8.80
C ILE A 34 -8.57 6.47 8.78
N TYR A 35 -9.23 6.05 9.86
CA TYR A 35 -10.70 5.95 9.87
C TYR A 35 -11.39 7.31 9.89
N LYS A 36 -10.79 8.33 10.51
CA LYS A 36 -11.28 9.71 10.43
C LYS A 36 -11.17 10.22 8.99
N GLU A 37 -10.00 10.05 8.37
CA GLU A 37 -9.76 10.51 7.01
C GLU A 37 -10.72 9.86 6.01
N LEU A 38 -10.86 8.53 6.04
CA LEU A 38 -11.79 7.83 5.16
C LEU A 38 -13.26 8.29 5.36
N ARG A 39 -13.66 8.58 6.59
CA ARG A 39 -15.02 9.06 6.91
C ARG A 39 -15.29 10.46 6.37
N GLU A 40 -14.27 11.32 6.37
CA GLU A 40 -14.34 12.69 5.88
C GLU A 40 -14.32 12.76 4.35
N ARG A 41 -13.80 11.73 3.67
CA ARG A 41 -13.83 11.61 2.21
C ARG A 41 -15.25 11.34 1.69
N LYS A 42 -15.79 12.28 0.90
CA LYS A 42 -17.13 12.18 0.28
C LYS A 42 -17.10 11.84 -1.20
N ASP A 43 -15.91 11.63 -1.74
CA ASP A 43 -15.63 11.33 -3.14
C ASP A 43 -15.33 9.85 -3.40
N LEU A 44 -15.28 9.01 -2.35
CA LEU A 44 -15.07 7.56 -2.49
C LEU A 44 -16.41 6.86 -2.75
N ASP A 45 -16.43 5.95 -3.72
CA ASP A 45 -17.57 5.08 -3.98
C ASP A 45 -17.46 3.73 -3.24
N LEU A 46 -16.23 3.31 -2.90
CA LEU A 46 -15.95 2.03 -2.25
C LEU A 46 -14.62 2.08 -1.49
N VAL A 47 -14.56 1.40 -0.34
CA VAL A 47 -13.31 1.08 0.37
C VAL A 47 -13.09 -0.43 0.39
N ILE A 48 -11.88 -0.89 0.06
CA ILE A 48 -11.46 -2.27 0.21
C ILE A 48 -10.31 -2.32 1.22
N VAL A 49 -10.52 -3.03 2.32
CA VAL A 49 -9.49 -3.27 3.34
C VAL A 49 -8.79 -4.60 3.05
N LEU A 50 -7.47 -4.56 2.91
CA LEU A 50 -6.65 -5.66 2.38
C LEU A 50 -6.13 -6.59 3.49
N GLY A 51 -6.92 -6.82 4.53
CA GLY A 51 -6.58 -7.68 5.67
C GLY A 51 -5.80 -7.00 6.78
N ASP A 52 -5.59 -7.77 7.84
CA ASP A 52 -5.01 -7.40 9.12
C ASP A 52 -5.68 -6.13 9.67
N LEU A 53 -7.00 -6.20 9.91
CA LEU A 53 -7.72 -5.17 10.64
C LEU A 53 -7.23 -5.12 12.09
N VAL A 54 -6.95 -6.28 12.68
CA VAL A 54 -6.46 -6.46 14.05
C VAL A 54 -5.11 -7.17 14.07
N ASN A 55 -4.41 -7.10 15.19
CA ASN A 55 -3.15 -7.80 15.42
C ASN A 55 -3.35 -9.01 16.37
N ASP A 56 -3.91 -10.11 15.86
CA ASP A 56 -4.22 -11.36 16.59
C ASP A 56 -5.33 -11.25 17.67
N ASP A 57 -5.66 -10.06 18.19
CA ASP A 57 -6.80 -9.85 19.10
C ASP A 57 -8.12 -9.65 18.32
N THR A 58 -8.78 -10.76 18.01
CA THR A 58 -10.05 -10.77 17.28
C THR A 58 -11.20 -10.10 18.04
N SER A 59 -11.08 -9.84 19.35
CA SER A 59 -12.09 -9.09 20.11
C SER A 59 -12.23 -7.64 19.63
N LEU A 60 -11.18 -7.11 18.98
CA LEU A 60 -11.15 -5.76 18.41
C LEU A 60 -11.80 -5.67 17.03
N LEU A 61 -12.20 -6.79 16.40
CA LEU A 61 -12.84 -6.78 15.08
C LEU A 61 -14.11 -5.92 15.11
N ASN A 62 -15.00 -6.12 16.08
CA ASN A 62 -16.23 -5.33 16.21
C ASN A 62 -15.99 -3.83 16.33
N ALA A 63 -14.97 -3.44 17.11
CA ALA A 63 -14.68 -2.02 17.34
C ALA A 63 -14.01 -1.38 16.10
N SER A 64 -13.30 -2.18 15.31
CA SER A 64 -12.68 -1.79 14.04
C SER A 64 -13.74 -1.68 12.94
N THR A 65 -14.62 -2.67 12.78
CA THR A 65 -15.72 -2.66 11.80
C THR A 65 -16.70 -1.53 12.08
N ALA A 66 -17.04 -1.25 13.34
CA ALA A 66 -17.87 -0.08 13.68
C ALA A 66 -17.25 1.26 13.22
N SER A 67 -15.92 1.33 13.10
CA SER A 67 -15.26 2.52 12.55
C SER A 67 -15.41 2.59 11.03
N LEU A 68 -15.43 1.45 10.34
CA LEU A 68 -15.68 1.33 8.90
C LEU A 68 -17.17 1.49 8.53
N ASP A 69 -18.10 1.03 9.38
CA ASP A 69 -19.55 1.19 9.19
C ASP A 69 -19.99 2.66 9.23
N SER A 70 -19.14 3.52 9.78
CA SER A 70 -19.39 4.97 9.85
C SER A 70 -18.97 5.73 8.59
N LEU A 71 -18.37 5.06 7.60
CA LEU A 71 -17.95 5.67 6.34
C LEU A 71 -19.18 6.06 5.49
N SER A 72 -19.02 7.05 4.61
CA SER A 72 -20.10 7.47 3.70
C SER A 72 -20.27 6.60 2.45
N CYS A 73 -19.42 5.59 2.27
CA CYS A 73 -19.49 4.64 1.18
C CYS A 73 -19.40 3.21 1.72
N PRO A 74 -19.85 2.21 0.95
CA PRO A 74 -19.65 0.81 1.28
C PRO A 74 -18.17 0.49 1.50
N TRP A 75 -17.92 -0.51 2.34
CA TRP A 75 -16.61 -1.11 2.50
C TRP A 75 -16.70 -2.64 2.40
N LEU A 76 -15.64 -3.26 1.90
CA LEU A 76 -15.43 -4.71 1.98
C LEU A 76 -14.02 -4.99 2.50
N ALA A 77 -13.82 -6.19 3.02
CA ALA A 77 -12.52 -6.62 3.50
C ALA A 77 -12.25 -8.08 3.14
N ILE A 78 -10.96 -8.42 3.09
CA ILE A 78 -10.44 -9.78 3.07
C ILE A 78 -9.66 -10.03 4.35
N PRO A 79 -9.64 -11.26 4.90
CA PRO A 79 -8.88 -11.53 6.11
C PRO A 79 -7.38 -11.60 5.82
N GLY A 80 -6.58 -11.10 6.74
CA GLY A 80 -5.14 -11.34 6.77
C GLY A 80 -4.74 -12.50 7.70
N ASN A 81 -3.46 -12.58 8.02
CA ASN A 81 -2.93 -13.62 8.93
C ASN A 81 -3.15 -13.29 10.41
N HIS A 82 -3.35 -12.02 10.74
CA HIS A 82 -3.60 -11.55 12.10
C HIS A 82 -5.09 -11.41 12.44
N ASP A 83 -5.99 -11.51 11.45
CA ASP A 83 -7.44 -11.48 11.67
C ASP A 83 -8.03 -12.82 12.17
N ARG A 84 -7.17 -13.71 12.67
CA ARG A 84 -7.52 -15.10 12.99
C ARG A 84 -7.39 -15.35 14.47
N ASN A 85 -8.32 -16.10 15.03
CA ASN A 85 -8.28 -16.40 16.45
C ASN A 85 -7.08 -17.32 16.77
N VAL A 86 -6.14 -16.81 17.56
CA VAL A 86 -4.94 -17.56 17.99
C VAL A 86 -5.06 -18.20 19.38
N TYR A 87 -6.11 -17.85 20.14
CA TYR A 87 -6.28 -18.21 21.56
C TYR A 87 -7.38 -19.25 21.82
N ARG A 88 -8.37 -19.39 20.93
CA ARG A 88 -9.42 -20.44 21.00
C ARG A 88 -8.98 -21.79 20.43
N ALA A 89 -7.78 -21.84 19.84
CA ALA A 89 -7.15 -23.10 19.48
C ALA A 89 -6.87 -23.92 20.75
N GLU A 90 -7.75 -24.89 21.06
CA GLU A 90 -7.35 -26.06 21.83
C GLU A 90 -6.01 -26.57 21.28
N LYS A 91 -5.11 -27.08 22.16
CA LYS A 91 -3.80 -27.60 21.72
C LYS A 91 -3.98 -28.52 20.50
N GLY A 92 -3.48 -28.09 19.34
CA GLY A 92 -3.56 -28.83 18.07
C GLY A 92 -4.56 -28.32 17.03
N ARG A 93 -5.29 -27.22 17.28
CA ARG A 93 -6.09 -26.53 16.24
C ARG A 93 -5.33 -25.31 15.70
N GLY A 94 -5.23 -25.18 14.38
CA GLY A 94 -4.62 -24.02 13.73
C GLY A 94 -5.46 -22.74 13.90
N ARG A 95 -4.92 -21.60 13.47
CA ARG A 95 -5.64 -20.31 13.48
C ARG A 95 -6.91 -20.40 12.63
N ASP A 96 -8.07 -19.95 13.13
CA ASP A 96 -9.35 -19.98 12.40
C ASP A 96 -9.97 -18.59 12.19
N LEU A 97 -11.00 -18.54 11.32
CA LEU A 97 -11.73 -17.33 10.93
C LEU A 97 -13.17 -17.32 11.44
N VAL A 98 -13.45 -17.95 12.59
CA VAL A 98 -14.82 -17.98 13.15
C VAL A 98 -15.28 -16.55 13.47
N ASP A 99 -14.49 -15.79 14.23
CA ASP A 99 -14.83 -14.41 14.61
C ASP A 99 -14.93 -13.48 13.38
N TRP A 100 -14.08 -13.68 12.37
CA TRP A 100 -14.18 -12.96 11.10
C TRP A 100 -15.52 -13.20 10.40
N LYS A 101 -15.93 -14.46 10.28
CA LYS A 101 -17.19 -14.82 9.61
C LYS A 101 -18.41 -14.30 10.37
N GLU A 102 -18.31 -14.22 11.69
CA GLU A 102 -19.37 -13.67 12.55
C GLU A 102 -19.50 -12.14 12.39
N HIS A 103 -18.37 -11.41 12.36
CA HIS A 103 -18.38 -9.94 12.41
C HIS A 103 -18.28 -9.24 11.06
N ILE A 104 -17.74 -9.91 10.03
CA ILE A 104 -17.45 -9.32 8.72
C ILE A 104 -18.10 -10.13 7.59
N GLY A 105 -17.96 -11.46 7.64
CA GLY A 105 -18.66 -12.37 6.74
C GLY A 105 -17.74 -13.16 5.81
N TYR A 106 -17.96 -13.04 4.51
CA TYR A 106 -17.30 -13.90 3.51
C TYR A 106 -15.78 -13.70 3.47
N ILE A 107 -15.06 -14.80 3.21
CA ILE A 107 -13.60 -14.82 3.09
C ILE A 107 -13.14 -14.80 1.63
N ASP A 108 -14.02 -15.17 0.71
CA ASP A 108 -13.88 -15.06 -0.73
C ASP A 108 -15.18 -14.47 -1.29
N THR A 109 -15.10 -13.44 -2.13
CA THR A 109 -16.28 -12.74 -2.69
C THR A 109 -15.97 -12.16 -4.06
N SER A 110 -16.97 -12.11 -4.95
CA SER A 110 -16.86 -11.38 -6.21
C SER A 110 -18.14 -10.60 -6.53
N PHE A 111 -17.95 -9.40 -7.07
CA PHE A 111 -19.04 -8.50 -7.47
C PHE A 111 -18.59 -7.61 -8.65
N VAL A 112 -19.55 -6.91 -9.25
CA VAL A 112 -19.29 -5.88 -10.27
C VAL A 112 -19.79 -4.55 -9.75
N ALA A 113 -18.94 -3.54 -9.76
CA ALA A 113 -19.28 -2.17 -9.39
C ALA A 113 -18.53 -1.19 -10.30
N GLY A 114 -19.19 -0.10 -10.72
CA GLY A 114 -18.58 0.87 -11.65
C GLY A 114 -18.13 0.29 -12.99
N GLY A 115 -18.68 -0.87 -13.42
CA GLY A 115 -18.23 -1.60 -14.61
C GLY A 115 -17.02 -2.51 -14.39
N VAL A 116 -16.44 -2.52 -13.19
CA VAL A 116 -15.22 -3.28 -12.85
C VAL A 116 -15.60 -4.54 -12.07
N ARG A 117 -14.96 -5.67 -12.41
CA ARG A 117 -15.06 -6.92 -11.66
C ARG A 117 -14.10 -6.87 -10.47
N PHE A 118 -14.62 -7.02 -9.25
CA PHE A 118 -13.80 -7.20 -8.05
C PHE A 118 -13.86 -8.67 -7.62
N ILE A 119 -12.71 -9.22 -7.26
CA ILE A 119 -12.55 -10.56 -6.71
C ILE A 119 -11.67 -10.45 -5.47
N LEU A 120 -12.27 -10.57 -4.29
CA LEU A 120 -11.63 -10.49 -3.00
C LEU A 120 -11.43 -11.93 -2.51
N MET A 121 -10.19 -12.34 -2.23
CA MET A 121 -9.90 -13.73 -1.86
C MET A 121 -8.96 -13.83 -0.67
N ASN A 122 -9.30 -14.73 0.25
CA ASN A 122 -8.41 -15.14 1.32
C ASN A 122 -7.31 -16.05 0.77
N ASP A 123 -6.09 -15.55 0.80
CA ASP A 123 -4.88 -16.25 0.39
C ASP A 123 -4.03 -16.75 1.56
N VAL A 124 -4.49 -16.57 2.79
CA VAL A 124 -3.82 -17.08 4.00
C VAL A 124 -4.40 -18.44 4.36
N ARG A 125 -3.61 -19.51 4.18
CA ARG A 125 -3.98 -20.89 4.54
C ARG A 125 -3.29 -21.29 5.84
N SER A 126 -4.08 -21.58 6.86
CA SER A 126 -3.57 -22.04 8.16
C SER A 126 -2.90 -23.41 8.03
N LYS A 127 -1.76 -23.59 8.70
CA LYS A 127 -1.13 -24.91 8.91
C LYS A 127 -1.60 -25.49 10.25
N GLU A 128 -1.19 -26.73 10.55
CA GLU A 128 -1.49 -27.39 11.84
C GLU A 128 -0.87 -26.64 13.06
N SER A 129 0.06 -25.72 12.82
CA SER A 129 0.70 -24.84 13.80
C SER A 129 0.11 -23.40 13.78
N ARG A 130 0.78 -22.46 14.46
CA ARG A 130 0.49 -21.02 14.32
C ARG A 130 0.94 -20.44 12.97
N ASP A 131 1.59 -21.25 12.13
CA ASP A 131 2.09 -20.83 10.82
C ASP A 131 0.98 -20.82 9.77
N TYR A 132 1.25 -20.10 8.69
CA TYR A 132 0.40 -20.04 7.52
C TYR A 132 1.24 -20.21 6.25
N GLU A 133 0.55 -20.46 5.14
CA GLU A 133 1.12 -20.39 3.81
C GLU A 133 0.26 -19.54 2.90
N ALA A 134 0.93 -18.78 2.03
CA ALA A 134 0.30 -17.95 1.04
C ALA A 134 -0.13 -18.76 -0.19
N GLY A 135 -1.36 -18.55 -0.63
CA GLY A 135 -1.92 -19.09 -1.87
C GLY A 135 -3.30 -19.70 -1.70
N PHE A 136 -3.88 -20.15 -2.81
CA PHE A 136 -5.24 -20.68 -2.85
C PHE A 136 -5.30 -22.20 -2.82
N SER A 137 -6.36 -22.72 -2.20
CA SER A 137 -6.76 -24.12 -2.32
C SER A 137 -7.27 -24.44 -3.73
N GLU A 138 -7.33 -25.71 -4.10
CA GLU A 138 -7.84 -26.14 -5.41
C GLU A 138 -9.32 -25.77 -5.63
N SER A 139 -10.13 -25.75 -4.56
CA SER A 139 -11.51 -25.29 -4.63
C SER A 139 -11.60 -23.77 -4.89
N GLN A 140 -10.75 -22.97 -4.26
CA GLN A 140 -10.65 -21.53 -4.53
C GLN A 140 -10.17 -21.25 -5.95
N LYS A 141 -9.18 -22.00 -6.46
CA LYS A 141 -8.74 -21.89 -7.86
C LYS A 141 -9.85 -22.25 -8.84
N SER A 142 -10.58 -23.33 -8.57
CA SER A 142 -11.74 -23.76 -9.38
C SER A 142 -12.85 -22.71 -9.37
N TRP A 143 -13.11 -22.09 -8.22
CA TRP A 143 -14.08 -20.99 -8.09
C TRP A 143 -13.63 -19.76 -8.87
N LEU A 144 -12.36 -19.34 -8.72
CA LEU A 144 -11.78 -18.23 -9.47
C LEU A 144 -11.88 -18.46 -10.98
N GLN A 145 -11.56 -19.67 -11.47
CA GLN A 145 -11.68 -20.03 -12.87
C GLN A 145 -13.12 -19.86 -13.39
N GLN A 146 -14.12 -20.26 -12.60
CA GLN A 146 -15.54 -20.10 -12.97
C GLN A 146 -15.96 -18.63 -13.01
N ILE A 147 -15.49 -17.80 -12.08
CA ILE A 147 -15.74 -16.35 -12.08
C ILE A 147 -15.11 -15.70 -13.32
N LEU A 148 -13.86 -16.03 -13.61
CA LEU A 148 -13.14 -15.51 -14.77
C LEU A 148 -13.80 -15.96 -16.07
N ALA A 149 -14.24 -17.22 -16.20
CA ALA A 149 -14.93 -17.71 -17.40
C ALA A 149 -16.24 -16.94 -17.71
N ARG A 150 -16.87 -16.34 -16.69
CA ARG A 150 -18.09 -15.51 -16.82
C ARG A 150 -17.80 -14.01 -16.92
N THR A 151 -16.54 -13.61 -16.83
CA THR A 151 -16.11 -12.21 -16.92
C THR A 151 -15.53 -12.00 -18.33
N PRO A 152 -16.01 -11.03 -19.12
CA PRO A 152 -15.40 -10.68 -20.40
C PRO A 152 -13.89 -10.39 -20.26
N ALA A 153 -13.09 -10.76 -21.25
CA ALA A 153 -11.63 -10.69 -21.17
C ALA A 153 -11.10 -9.24 -21.12
N GLU A 154 -11.87 -8.32 -21.70
CA GLU A 154 -11.65 -6.88 -21.78
C GLU A 154 -12.18 -6.11 -20.55
N GLN A 155 -13.01 -6.73 -19.72
CA GLN A 155 -13.55 -6.09 -18.51
C GLN A 155 -12.44 -5.93 -17.48
N SER A 156 -12.25 -4.70 -16.97
CA SER A 156 -11.32 -4.46 -15.86
C SER A 156 -11.63 -5.37 -14.68
N THR A 157 -10.60 -6.05 -14.21
CA THR A 157 -10.68 -6.99 -13.09
C THR A 157 -9.67 -6.58 -12.04
N VAL A 158 -10.13 -6.46 -10.79
CA VAL A 158 -9.30 -6.28 -9.62
C VAL A 158 -9.34 -7.57 -8.82
N ILE A 159 -8.18 -8.15 -8.52
CA ILE A 159 -8.05 -9.26 -7.57
C ILE A 159 -7.35 -8.72 -6.32
N ALA A 160 -8.07 -8.73 -5.20
CA ALA A 160 -7.58 -8.27 -3.91
C ALA A 160 -7.25 -9.46 -3.01
N THR A 161 -6.00 -9.53 -2.55
CA THR A 161 -5.48 -10.55 -1.62
C THR A 161 -4.76 -9.88 -0.45
N HIS A 162 -4.51 -10.59 0.65
CA HIS A 162 -3.74 -9.99 1.74
C HIS A 162 -2.24 -10.05 1.42
N ILE A 163 -1.74 -11.24 1.10
CA ILE A 163 -0.33 -11.48 0.76
C ILE A 163 -0.10 -11.21 -0.74
N PRO A 164 1.02 -10.57 -1.13
CA PRO A 164 1.34 -10.39 -2.54
C PRO A 164 1.48 -11.71 -3.29
N LEU A 165 1.01 -11.74 -4.54
CA LEU A 165 1.14 -12.90 -5.43
C LEU A 165 2.58 -13.44 -5.51
N THR A 166 3.58 -12.57 -5.47
CA THR A 166 5.01 -12.93 -5.54
C THR A 166 5.51 -13.74 -4.33
N GLU A 167 4.72 -13.85 -3.27
CA GLU A 167 5.04 -14.60 -2.05
C GLU A 167 4.21 -15.89 -1.92
N MET A 168 3.37 -16.21 -2.91
CA MET A 168 2.54 -17.41 -2.92
C MET A 168 3.29 -18.64 -3.42
N HIS A 169 3.08 -19.80 -2.77
CA HIS A 169 3.75 -21.05 -3.13
C HIS A 169 3.42 -21.58 -4.54
N ALA A 170 2.24 -21.25 -5.07
CA ALA A 170 1.74 -21.76 -6.36
C ALA A 170 1.51 -20.63 -7.38
N GLN A 171 2.40 -19.64 -7.37
CA GLN A 171 2.31 -18.41 -8.15
C GLN A 171 2.00 -18.68 -9.64
N ASP A 172 2.76 -19.58 -10.27
CA ASP A 172 2.60 -19.90 -11.70
C ASP A 172 1.20 -20.39 -12.05
N SER A 173 0.63 -21.27 -11.23
CA SER A 173 -0.72 -21.82 -11.46
C SER A 173 -1.81 -20.75 -11.41
N LEU A 174 -1.64 -19.74 -10.54
CA LEU A 174 -2.59 -18.64 -10.44
C LEU A 174 -2.46 -17.71 -11.64
N ILE A 175 -1.23 -17.41 -12.08
CA ILE A 175 -1.01 -16.58 -13.27
C ILE A 175 -1.57 -17.22 -14.53
N GLU A 176 -1.46 -18.53 -14.68
CA GLU A 176 -2.03 -19.24 -15.82
C GLU A 176 -3.56 -19.09 -15.89
N LEU A 177 -4.27 -19.02 -14.75
CA LEU A 177 -5.71 -18.72 -14.72
C LEU A 177 -6.04 -17.30 -15.18
N LEU A 178 -5.08 -16.39 -15.03
CA LEU A 178 -5.22 -14.96 -15.34
C LEU A 178 -4.82 -14.65 -16.80
N ALA A 179 -4.26 -15.62 -17.51
CA ALA A 179 -3.83 -15.44 -18.89
C ALA A 179 -5.00 -15.01 -19.80
N GLY A 180 -4.73 -14.09 -20.72
CA GLY A 180 -5.72 -13.55 -21.67
C GLY A 180 -6.60 -12.43 -21.12
N ARG A 181 -6.43 -12.02 -19.86
CA ARG A 181 -7.14 -10.86 -19.28
C ARG A 181 -6.43 -9.57 -19.67
N GLN A 182 -7.11 -8.65 -20.35
CA GLN A 182 -6.43 -7.47 -20.88
C GLN A 182 -6.19 -6.37 -19.83
N ARG A 183 -7.03 -6.33 -18.79
CA ARG A 183 -7.07 -5.24 -17.80
C ARG A 183 -7.18 -5.84 -16.39
N LEU A 184 -6.03 -6.21 -15.83
CA LEU A 184 -5.95 -6.86 -14.52
C LEU A 184 -5.08 -6.04 -13.59
N LEU A 185 -5.61 -5.74 -12.40
CA LEU A 185 -4.87 -5.16 -11.29
C LEU A 185 -4.91 -6.13 -10.10
N LEU A 186 -3.75 -6.63 -9.69
CA LEU A 186 -3.58 -7.35 -8.44
C LEU A 186 -3.28 -6.37 -7.32
N VAL A 187 -4.04 -6.42 -6.23
CA VAL A 187 -3.86 -5.52 -5.09
C VAL A 187 -3.68 -6.34 -3.81
N SER A 188 -2.65 -6.02 -3.04
CA SER A 188 -2.36 -6.67 -1.77
C SER A 188 -1.72 -5.74 -0.74
N ALA A 189 -1.46 -6.24 0.46
CA ALA A 189 -0.79 -5.50 1.53
C ALA A 189 0.26 -6.38 2.25
N HIS A 190 0.14 -6.64 3.56
CA HIS A 190 0.95 -7.60 4.34
C HIS A 190 2.42 -7.22 4.60
N THR A 191 3.13 -6.70 3.60
CA THR A 191 4.60 -6.56 3.67
C THR A 191 5.09 -5.35 4.46
N HIS A 192 4.18 -4.49 4.92
CA HIS A 192 4.51 -3.17 5.50
C HIS A 192 5.43 -2.34 4.60
N GLN A 193 5.23 -2.45 3.28
CA GLN A 193 5.96 -1.74 2.24
C GLN A 193 5.03 -1.43 1.07
N VAL A 194 5.29 -0.30 0.40
CA VAL A 194 4.67 0.01 -0.87
C VAL A 194 5.52 -0.56 -2.00
N ARG A 195 4.90 -1.29 -2.93
CA ARG A 195 5.56 -1.79 -4.13
C ARG A 195 4.58 -1.78 -5.30
N ARG A 196 5.00 -1.22 -6.42
CA ARG A 196 4.27 -1.30 -7.68
C ARG A 196 5.18 -1.81 -8.78
N GLU A 197 4.71 -2.81 -9.51
CA GLU A 197 5.46 -3.41 -10.60
C GLU A 197 4.56 -4.12 -11.60
N THR A 198 5.05 -4.19 -12.83
CA THR A 198 4.50 -5.02 -13.89
C THR A 198 5.14 -6.40 -13.80
N LEU A 199 4.34 -7.44 -13.58
CA LEU A 199 4.82 -8.82 -13.53
C LEU A 199 4.66 -9.47 -14.91
N SER A 200 5.77 -9.88 -15.53
CA SER A 200 5.76 -10.53 -16.85
C SER A 200 5.88 -12.05 -16.75
N PHE A 201 4.94 -12.78 -17.37
CA PHE A 201 4.90 -14.24 -17.40
C PHE A 201 4.51 -14.77 -18.76
N LYS A 202 5.36 -15.61 -19.37
CA LYS A 202 5.06 -16.34 -20.64
C LYS A 202 4.34 -15.49 -21.71
N GLY A 203 4.72 -14.22 -21.86
CA GLY A 203 4.15 -13.28 -22.86
C GLY A 203 2.93 -12.48 -22.41
N PHE A 204 2.57 -12.53 -21.13
CA PHE A 204 1.48 -11.77 -20.52
C PHE A 204 2.00 -10.92 -19.36
N GLU A 205 1.45 -9.71 -19.19
CA GLU A 205 1.85 -8.75 -18.15
C GLU A 205 0.68 -8.49 -17.20
N VAL A 206 0.99 -8.40 -15.91
CA VAL A 206 0.01 -8.15 -14.85
C VAL A 206 0.50 -7.03 -13.95
N GLU A 207 -0.34 -6.02 -13.76
CA GLU A 207 -0.06 -4.93 -12.83
C GLU A 207 -0.27 -5.41 -11.38
N SER A 208 0.74 -5.21 -10.54
CA SER A 208 0.72 -5.57 -9.13
C SER A 208 0.94 -4.34 -8.25
N LEU A 209 0.04 -4.14 -7.29
CA LEU A 209 0.09 -3.11 -6.27
C LEU A 209 0.12 -3.76 -4.88
N VAL A 210 1.24 -3.64 -4.19
CA VAL A 210 1.30 -3.79 -2.74
C VAL A 210 1.10 -2.40 -2.13
N ALA A 211 -0.07 -2.18 -1.53
CA ALA A 211 -0.58 -0.85 -1.19
C ALA A 211 0.14 -0.16 -0.01
N GLY A 212 1.04 -0.86 0.67
CA GLY A 212 1.56 -0.43 1.97
C GLY A 212 0.51 -0.57 3.06
N THR A 213 0.77 0.05 4.21
CA THR A 213 -0.07 -0.13 5.40
C THR A 213 -0.46 1.21 6.03
N SER A 214 -1.68 1.25 6.57
CA SER A 214 -2.23 2.41 7.27
C SER A 214 -1.76 2.51 8.72
N CYS A 215 -1.32 1.38 9.32
CA CYS A 215 -0.59 1.33 10.58
C CYS A 215 0.91 1.65 10.44
N GLY A 216 1.44 1.65 9.20
CA GLY A 216 2.87 1.81 8.95
C GLY A 216 3.68 0.62 9.47
N SER A 217 4.87 0.83 10.03
CA SER A 217 5.58 -0.22 10.78
C SER A 217 5.07 -0.35 12.23
N TRP A 218 3.81 -0.79 12.35
CA TRP A 218 3.08 -1.13 13.59
C TRP A 218 2.90 0.00 14.59
N TRP A 219 2.17 1.07 14.26
CA TRP A 219 1.78 2.13 15.22
C TRP A 219 2.91 2.58 16.17
N ARG A 220 4.15 2.58 15.68
CA ARG A 220 5.36 2.89 16.43
C ARG A 220 6.08 4.05 15.81
N GLY A 221 6.95 4.67 16.59
CA GLY A 221 7.68 5.86 16.16
C GLY A 221 7.31 7.10 16.95
N ILE A 222 7.80 8.24 16.46
CA ILE A 222 7.61 9.50 17.16
C ILE A 222 6.18 9.95 16.90
N LYS A 223 5.47 10.32 17.97
CA LYS A 223 4.09 10.79 17.90
C LYS A 223 4.04 12.21 17.37
N ASP A 224 3.09 12.48 16.48
CA ASP A 224 2.77 13.82 16.03
C ASP A 224 1.99 14.61 17.11
N ASN A 225 1.56 15.82 16.75
CA ASN A 225 0.80 16.70 17.64
C ASN A 225 -0.59 16.14 18.01
N GLU A 226 -1.12 15.16 17.27
CA GLU A 226 -2.37 14.46 17.60
C GLU A 226 -2.12 13.19 18.44
N GLY A 227 -0.85 12.92 18.76
CA GLY A 227 -0.42 11.76 19.53
C GLY A 227 -0.33 10.48 18.69
N VAL A 228 -0.38 10.58 17.36
CA VAL A 228 -0.34 9.42 16.45
C VAL A 228 1.11 9.18 15.99
N PRO A 229 1.63 7.95 16.11
CA PRO A 229 2.98 7.62 15.65
C PRO A 229 3.17 7.80 14.13
N ASP A 230 4.36 8.26 13.74
CA ASP A 230 4.72 8.45 12.32
C ASP A 230 4.81 7.13 11.53
N ALA A 231 5.24 6.05 12.19
CA ALA A 231 5.25 4.67 11.71
C ALA A 231 5.78 4.49 10.29
N LEU A 232 6.91 5.12 10.00
CA LEU A 232 7.62 4.97 8.73
C LEU A 232 7.80 3.49 8.34
N MET A 233 7.43 3.13 7.12
CA MET A 233 7.64 1.79 6.57
C MET A 233 9.08 1.56 6.10
N ASN A 234 9.48 0.30 5.94
CA ASN A 234 10.85 -0.06 5.54
C ASN A 234 11.24 0.34 4.11
N CYS A 235 10.27 0.73 3.28
CA CYS A 235 10.49 1.33 1.96
C CYS A 235 10.68 2.86 2.02
N GLY A 236 10.54 3.47 3.19
CA GLY A 236 10.61 4.92 3.41
C GLY A 236 9.30 5.65 3.13
N SER A 237 8.22 4.94 2.81
CA SER A 237 6.89 5.54 2.69
C SER A 237 6.25 5.75 4.07
N PRO A 238 5.53 6.86 4.27
CA PRO A 238 4.72 7.08 5.47
C PRO A 238 3.48 6.18 5.45
N ARG A 239 2.73 6.13 6.57
CA ARG A 239 1.39 5.51 6.63
C ARG A 239 0.53 5.99 5.47
N CYS A 240 -0.10 5.06 4.74
CA CYS A 240 -0.77 5.39 3.49
C CYS A 240 -1.95 4.47 3.15
N TYR A 241 -2.63 4.83 2.07
CA TYR A 241 -3.53 3.98 1.30
C TYR A 241 -3.47 4.41 -0.18
N PHE A 242 -4.00 3.57 -1.06
CA PHE A 242 -4.09 3.89 -2.49
C PHE A 242 -5.52 4.20 -2.91
N ILE A 243 -5.66 5.04 -3.93
CA ILE A 243 -6.93 5.33 -4.58
C ILE A 243 -6.82 4.90 -6.03
N ALA A 244 -7.83 4.21 -6.55
CA ALA A 244 -7.98 3.90 -7.95
C ALA A 244 -9.24 4.58 -8.51
N ASP A 245 -9.04 5.40 -9.53
CA ASP A 245 -10.11 6.03 -10.30
C ASP A 245 -10.36 5.21 -11.57
N PHE A 246 -11.41 4.42 -11.56
CA PHE A 246 -11.81 3.63 -12.73
C PHE A 246 -12.64 4.50 -13.69
N LYS A 247 -12.23 4.52 -14.96
CA LYS A 247 -12.86 5.30 -16.05
C LYS A 247 -13.09 4.35 -17.23
N GLY A 248 -14.27 3.74 -17.28
CA GLY A 248 -14.52 2.65 -18.23
C GLY A 248 -13.65 1.44 -17.87
N ASN A 249 -12.81 0.99 -18.81
CA ASN A 249 -11.91 -0.15 -18.62
C ASN A 249 -10.47 0.22 -18.21
N ASP A 250 -10.20 1.52 -18.02
CA ASP A 250 -8.91 2.02 -17.56
C ASP A 250 -8.98 2.51 -16.11
N TYR A 251 -7.82 2.64 -15.46
CA TYR A 251 -7.73 3.20 -14.12
C TYR A 251 -6.49 4.08 -13.95
N GLU A 252 -6.63 5.07 -13.07
CA GLU A 252 -5.53 5.89 -12.57
C GLU A 252 -5.35 5.63 -11.06
N LEU A 253 -4.12 5.38 -10.64
CA LEU A 253 -3.74 5.20 -9.25
C LEU A 253 -3.24 6.52 -8.65
N SER A 254 -3.51 6.71 -7.36
CA SER A 254 -2.94 7.77 -6.53
C SER A 254 -2.52 7.23 -5.18
N PHE A 255 -1.27 7.52 -4.79
CA PHE A 255 -0.81 7.35 -3.42
C PHE A 255 -1.38 8.46 -2.52
N LYS A 256 -1.94 8.09 -1.37
CA LYS A 256 -2.38 9.04 -0.34
C LYS A 256 -1.71 8.73 1.00
N GLN A 257 -0.85 9.64 1.45
CA GLN A 257 -0.36 9.63 2.83
C GLN A 257 -1.52 9.92 3.79
N VAL A 258 -1.60 9.20 4.90
CA VAL A 258 -2.59 9.49 5.95
C VAL A 258 -2.20 10.79 6.67
N GLY A 259 -3.15 11.73 6.78
CA GLY A 259 -2.97 13.02 7.44
C GLY A 259 -2.24 14.10 6.63
N ASP A 260 -1.71 13.78 5.44
CA ASP A 260 -0.97 14.72 4.59
C ASP A 260 -1.22 14.42 3.08
N ASN A 261 -0.74 15.27 2.19
CA ASN A 261 -0.83 15.11 0.73
C ASN A 261 0.54 14.89 0.07
N ALA A 262 1.59 14.60 0.84
CA ALA A 262 2.89 14.32 0.25
C ALA A 262 2.88 12.99 -0.51
N GLN A 263 3.38 13.03 -1.74
CA GLN A 263 3.52 11.85 -2.62
C GLN A 263 4.98 11.46 -2.84
N ALA A 264 5.90 12.30 -2.39
CA ALA A 264 7.33 12.09 -2.47
C ALA A 264 8.09 13.00 -1.50
N SER A 265 9.31 12.62 -1.20
CA SER A 265 10.29 13.42 -0.46
C SER A 265 11.55 13.64 -1.28
N ALA A 266 12.39 14.60 -0.88
CA ALA A 266 13.64 14.90 -1.57
C ALA A 266 14.73 15.28 -0.57
N THR A 267 15.88 14.61 -0.66
CA THR A 267 17.05 14.80 0.23
C THR A 267 18.29 15.06 -0.61
N LEU A 268 18.96 16.20 -0.38
CA LEU A 268 20.24 16.49 -1.01
C LEU A 268 21.36 15.96 -0.11
N MET A 269 22.06 14.95 -0.61
CA MET A 269 23.19 14.28 0.04
C MET A 269 24.44 15.17 0.03
N GLU A 270 25.38 14.89 0.94
CA GLU A 270 26.63 15.64 1.06
C GLU A 270 27.50 15.51 -0.20
N ASP A 271 27.50 14.33 -0.83
CA ASP A 271 28.21 14.04 -2.08
C ASP A 271 27.59 14.71 -3.32
N GLY A 272 26.58 15.56 -3.14
CA GLY A 272 25.93 16.31 -4.21
C GLY A 272 24.84 15.54 -4.95
N ARG A 273 24.55 14.28 -4.60
CA ARG A 273 23.40 13.54 -5.14
C ARG A 273 22.10 14.02 -4.52
N LEU A 274 21.05 14.11 -5.33
CA LEU A 274 19.69 14.31 -4.85
C LEU A 274 18.96 12.97 -4.89
N ILE A 275 18.45 12.53 -3.74
CA ILE A 275 17.63 11.34 -3.62
C ILE A 275 16.16 11.77 -3.51
N VAL A 276 15.31 11.24 -4.39
CA VAL A 276 13.87 11.47 -4.38
C VAL A 276 13.17 10.13 -4.15
N ASN A 277 12.49 10.02 -3.01
CA ASN A 277 11.67 8.86 -2.69
C ASN A 277 10.24 9.15 -3.14
N VAL A 278 9.73 8.46 -4.16
CA VAL A 278 8.34 8.61 -4.64
C VAL A 278 7.50 7.49 -4.03
N PHE A 279 6.81 7.78 -2.94
CA PHE A 279 6.26 6.77 -2.02
C PHE A 279 5.36 5.70 -2.65
N GLY A 280 4.68 6.01 -3.76
CA GLY A 280 3.86 5.06 -4.53
C GLY A 280 4.35 4.82 -5.96
N GLY A 281 5.61 5.10 -6.25
CA GLY A 281 6.17 4.96 -7.59
C GLY A 281 6.30 3.49 -8.02
N SER A 282 5.96 3.21 -9.28
CA SER A 282 6.35 1.99 -9.97
C SER A 282 7.83 2.04 -10.39
N LYS A 283 8.46 0.86 -10.47
CA LYS A 283 9.81 0.64 -11.03
C LYS A 283 9.96 1.16 -12.45
N ASP A 284 8.88 1.13 -13.23
CA ASP A 284 8.84 1.59 -14.63
C ASP A 284 8.59 3.11 -14.76
N GLY A 285 8.46 3.80 -13.62
CA GLY A 285 8.14 5.22 -13.56
C GLY A 285 9.29 6.13 -13.96
N ARG A 286 8.91 7.29 -14.50
CA ARG A 286 9.83 8.35 -14.90
C ARG A 286 9.70 9.54 -13.97
N LEU A 287 10.82 9.98 -13.42
CA LEU A 287 10.91 11.20 -12.63
C LEU A 287 11.60 12.31 -13.44
N SER A 288 11.06 13.53 -13.38
CA SER A 288 11.71 14.74 -13.88
C SER A 288 11.69 15.84 -12.82
N ILE A 289 12.79 16.61 -12.76
CA ILE A 289 12.98 17.64 -11.74
C ILE A 289 13.14 19.00 -12.42
N LYS A 290 12.33 19.97 -11.97
CA LYS A 290 12.49 21.38 -12.32
C LYS A 290 12.96 22.12 -11.09
N ALA A 291 14.25 22.47 -11.07
CA ALA A 291 14.84 23.27 -10.01
C ALA A 291 15.46 24.58 -10.55
N GLY A 292 14.71 25.39 -11.31
CA GLY A 292 15.20 26.70 -11.79
C GLY A 292 16.51 26.63 -12.59
N ARG A 293 17.17 27.78 -12.86
CA ARG A 293 18.50 27.80 -13.50
C ARG A 293 19.52 27.09 -12.58
N GLY A 294 20.33 26.16 -13.10
CA GLY A 294 21.45 25.55 -12.37
C GLY A 294 21.54 24.02 -12.35
N LEU A 295 20.51 23.27 -12.78
CA LEU A 295 20.64 21.82 -13.00
C LEU A 295 21.28 21.54 -14.36
N SER A 296 22.24 20.61 -14.38
CA SER A 296 22.87 20.09 -15.60
C SER A 296 21.83 19.51 -16.55
N LYS A 297 22.15 19.38 -17.85
CA LYS A 297 21.24 18.74 -18.82
C LYS A 297 20.94 17.29 -18.41
N LYS A 298 21.95 16.59 -17.89
CA LYS A 298 21.87 15.24 -17.30
C LYS A 298 20.87 15.19 -16.14
N ALA A 299 20.93 16.14 -15.20
CA ALA A 299 19.98 16.34 -14.08
C ALA A 299 18.51 16.57 -14.48
N ARG A 300 18.22 16.82 -15.77
CA ARG A 300 16.87 17.03 -16.31
C ARG A 300 16.32 15.80 -17.02
N GLU A 301 17.13 14.76 -17.23
CA GLU A 301 16.74 13.52 -17.89
C GLU A 301 16.04 12.57 -16.90
N SER A 302 15.29 11.59 -17.42
CA SER A 302 14.55 10.64 -16.60
C SER A 302 15.49 9.68 -15.88
N TYR A 303 15.35 9.57 -14.56
CA TYR A 303 16.12 8.65 -13.74
C TYR A 303 15.39 7.32 -13.56
N VAL A 304 16.15 6.24 -13.46
CA VAL A 304 15.64 4.90 -13.12
C VAL A 304 15.79 4.71 -11.61
N SER A 305 14.86 3.97 -11.01
CA SER A 305 14.97 3.60 -9.60
C SER A 305 16.28 2.87 -9.36
N ASN A 306 17.06 3.31 -8.38
CA ASN A 306 18.27 2.61 -7.96
C ASN A 306 17.98 1.80 -6.71
N ALA A 307 18.71 0.70 -6.55
CA ALA A 307 18.68 -0.12 -5.36
C ALA A 307 19.42 0.61 -4.21
N GLU A 308 18.83 1.70 -3.72
CA GLU A 308 19.30 2.46 -2.56
C GLU A 308 18.24 2.46 -1.45
N MET A 309 18.71 2.55 -0.22
CA MET A 309 17.86 2.74 0.95
C MET A 309 17.29 4.16 0.93
N ALA A 310 16.01 4.29 1.29
CA ALA A 310 15.39 5.59 1.44
C ALA A 310 16.07 6.41 2.56
N PRO A 311 16.38 7.70 2.37
CA PRO A 311 17.03 8.52 3.39
C PRO A 311 16.28 8.55 4.72
N GLU A 312 14.94 8.55 4.70
CA GLU A 312 14.11 8.47 5.91
C GLU A 312 14.42 7.24 6.77
N VAL A 313 14.68 6.11 6.11
CA VAL A 313 14.99 4.83 6.77
C VAL A 313 16.41 4.89 7.33
N ALA A 314 17.34 5.49 6.59
CA ALA A 314 18.70 5.72 7.06
C ALA A 314 18.71 6.57 8.35
N ASP A 315 18.01 7.71 8.33
CA ASP A 315 17.88 8.63 9.45
C ASP A 315 17.28 7.92 10.68
N ARG A 316 16.25 7.08 10.47
CA ARG A 316 15.63 6.32 11.56
C ARG A 316 16.57 5.27 12.15
N ILE A 317 17.33 4.56 11.32
CA ILE A 317 18.31 3.58 11.78
C ILE A 317 19.42 4.27 12.57
N GLU A 318 19.90 5.43 12.11
CA GLU A 318 20.87 6.23 12.83
C GLU A 318 20.33 6.69 14.19
N PHE A 319 19.11 7.24 14.22
CA PHE A 319 18.42 7.61 15.47
C PHE A 319 18.32 6.42 16.44
N ASN A 320 17.92 5.24 15.96
CA ASN A 320 17.83 4.04 16.79
C ASN A 320 19.20 3.63 17.36
N ASN A 321 20.27 3.75 16.56
CA ASN A 321 21.62 3.34 16.96
C ASN A 321 22.29 4.34 17.90
N ALA A 322 21.91 5.61 17.86
CA ALA A 322 22.40 6.64 18.77
C ALA A 322 21.93 6.44 20.23
N MET A 323 20.88 5.63 20.44
CA MET A 323 20.26 5.45 21.76
C MET A 323 20.75 4.18 22.47
N SER A 324 20.94 4.28 23.78
CA SER A 324 21.37 3.15 24.61
C SER A 324 20.36 2.00 24.57
N ARG A 325 20.83 0.76 24.80
CA ARG A 325 19.96 -0.42 24.83
C ARG A 325 18.89 -0.32 25.92
N GLU A 326 19.24 0.26 27.06
CA GLU A 326 18.33 0.48 28.19
C GLU A 326 17.22 1.46 27.81
N TYR A 327 17.58 2.62 27.24
CA TYR A 327 16.63 3.62 26.80
C TYR A 327 15.64 3.05 25.76
N ARG A 328 16.16 2.30 24.78
CA ARG A 328 15.32 1.64 23.75
C ARG A 328 14.35 0.62 24.33
N ARG A 329 14.72 -0.07 25.42
CA ARG A 329 13.84 -1.03 26.09
C ARG A 329 12.69 -0.32 26.81
N GLU A 330 12.98 0.80 27.45
CA GLU A 330 12.00 1.59 28.20
C GLU A 330 11.04 2.37 27.27
N HIS A 331 11.55 2.84 26.14
CA HIS A 331 10.80 3.66 25.18
C HIS A 331 10.48 2.90 23.89
N LYS A 332 10.26 1.58 23.99
CA LYS A 332 10.10 0.68 22.83
C LYS A 332 9.12 1.19 21.77
N GLU A 333 8.05 1.88 22.15
CA GLU A 333 7.03 2.37 21.23
C GLU A 333 7.51 3.52 20.34
N GLU A 334 8.57 4.23 20.73
CA GLU A 334 9.16 5.33 19.95
C GLU A 334 10.14 4.85 18.86
N PHE A 335 10.57 3.59 18.94
CA PHE A 335 11.58 3.01 18.05
C PHE A 335 10.94 2.13 16.99
N ILE A 336 11.13 2.49 15.72
CA ILE A 336 10.67 1.66 14.60
C ILE A 336 11.79 0.69 14.23
N PRO A 337 11.58 -0.64 14.23
CA PRO A 337 12.62 -1.64 13.99
C PRO A 337 12.93 -1.81 12.49
N LEU A 338 13.37 -0.74 11.84
CA LEU A 338 13.68 -0.75 10.41
C LEU A 338 15.00 -1.47 10.11
N LEU A 339 15.01 -2.12 8.95
CA LEU A 339 16.13 -2.89 8.40
C LEU A 339 16.79 -2.12 7.26
N LYS A 340 18.11 -2.25 7.16
CA LYS A 340 18.89 -1.76 6.02
C LYS A 340 18.50 -2.55 4.77
N ARG A 341 17.58 -1.99 3.97
CA ARG A 341 17.09 -2.57 2.72
C ARG A 341 16.88 -1.46 1.69
N ASN A 342 16.97 -1.83 0.43
CA ASN A 342 16.70 -0.91 -0.67
C ASN A 342 15.20 -0.66 -0.80
N SER A 343 14.84 0.58 -1.12
CA SER A 343 13.47 0.94 -1.43
C SER A 343 13.16 0.65 -2.90
N PRO A 344 11.94 0.17 -3.23
CA PRO A 344 11.55 -0.09 -4.61
C PRO A 344 11.21 1.19 -5.40
N HIS A 345 11.19 2.35 -4.76
CA HIS A 345 10.69 3.60 -5.34
C HIS A 345 11.58 4.80 -4.96
N VAL A 346 12.90 4.65 -5.17
CA VAL A 346 13.91 5.70 -4.94
C VAL A 346 14.66 6.05 -6.22
N TRP A 347 14.66 7.33 -6.56
CA TRP A 347 15.38 7.91 -7.70
C TRP A 347 16.59 8.69 -7.23
N VAL A 348 17.73 8.48 -7.89
CA VAL A 348 19.00 9.13 -7.56
C VAL A 348 19.44 10.01 -8.72
N ILE A 349 19.62 11.29 -8.44
CA ILE A 349 19.97 12.31 -9.42
C ILE A 349 21.38 12.82 -9.09
N PRO A 350 22.38 12.55 -9.92
CA PRO A 350 23.75 13.02 -9.70
C PRO A 350 23.87 14.53 -9.95
N ASP A 351 25.01 15.09 -9.56
CA ASP A 351 25.45 16.45 -9.92
C ASP A 351 24.45 17.56 -9.52
N CYS A 352 23.85 17.46 -8.33
CA CYS A 352 22.85 18.37 -7.78
C CYS A 352 23.40 19.35 -6.73
N GLU A 353 24.73 19.55 -6.64
CA GLU A 353 25.37 20.47 -5.69
C GLU A 353 24.84 21.91 -5.77
N SER A 354 24.41 22.34 -6.96
CA SER A 354 23.83 23.67 -7.18
C SER A 354 22.53 23.89 -6.37
N LEU A 355 21.92 22.83 -5.84
CA LEU A 355 20.76 22.89 -4.96
C LEU A 355 21.11 23.19 -3.50
N ARG A 356 22.38 23.17 -3.08
CA ARG A 356 22.78 23.42 -1.66
C ARG A 356 22.25 24.76 -1.13
N LYS A 357 22.43 25.84 -1.89
CA LYS A 357 21.89 27.17 -1.54
C LYS A 357 20.36 27.18 -1.41
N LYS A 358 19.65 26.31 -2.13
CA LYS A 358 18.19 26.19 -2.02
C LYS A 358 17.79 25.44 -0.75
N LYS A 359 18.49 24.36 -0.44
CA LYS A 359 18.34 23.59 0.80
C LYS A 359 18.54 24.48 2.03
N GLU A 360 19.65 25.22 2.08
CA GLU A 360 19.96 26.17 3.18
C GLU A 360 18.86 27.23 3.38
N LYS A 361 18.24 27.68 2.29
CA LYS A 361 17.13 28.64 2.32
C LYS A 361 15.75 28.00 2.53
N GLY A 362 15.68 26.70 2.79
CA GLY A 362 14.43 25.96 2.98
C GLY A 362 13.52 25.94 1.75
N GLN A 363 14.07 26.13 0.55
CA GLN A 363 13.30 26.25 -0.69
C GLN A 363 12.80 24.90 -1.21
N LYS A 364 11.70 24.95 -1.98
CA LYS A 364 11.09 23.78 -2.61
C LYS A 364 11.60 23.56 -4.04
N ILE A 365 11.74 22.30 -4.45
CA ILE A 365 11.92 21.88 -5.85
C ILE A 365 10.60 21.40 -6.43
N SER A 366 10.43 21.49 -7.75
CA SER A 366 9.28 20.90 -8.44
C SER A 366 9.67 19.55 -9.01
N VAL A 367 8.95 18.51 -8.62
CA VAL A 367 9.08 17.17 -9.22
C VAL A 367 7.85 16.86 -10.05
N ARG A 368 8.04 16.09 -11.11
CA ARG A 368 6.97 15.49 -11.88
C ARG A 368 7.29 14.02 -12.08
N TYR A 369 6.36 13.19 -11.67
CA TYR A 369 6.42 11.75 -11.80
C TYR A 369 5.32 11.28 -12.75
N SER A 370 5.61 10.25 -13.53
CA SER A 370 4.61 9.55 -14.35
C SER A 370 5.03 8.11 -14.64
N ASP A 371 4.09 7.19 -14.51
CA ASP A 371 4.11 5.84 -15.06
C ASP A 371 2.80 5.56 -15.84
N ALA A 372 2.53 4.31 -16.19
CA ALA A 372 1.33 3.92 -16.95
C ALA A 372 0.01 4.22 -16.24
N HIS A 373 0.00 4.24 -14.90
CA HIS A 373 -1.21 4.33 -14.08
C HIS A 373 -1.19 5.47 -13.06
N MET A 374 -0.04 6.05 -12.73
CA MET A 374 0.07 7.16 -11.76
C MET A 374 0.88 8.31 -12.34
N SER A 375 0.39 9.54 -12.16
CA SER A 375 1.18 10.74 -12.44
C SER A 375 0.87 11.86 -11.47
N PHE A 376 1.88 12.68 -11.13
CA PHE A 376 1.67 13.86 -10.31
C PHE A 376 2.75 14.92 -10.52
N LYS A 377 2.46 16.13 -10.02
CA LYS A 377 3.43 17.22 -9.89
C LYS A 377 3.40 17.71 -8.45
N ALA A 378 4.55 17.74 -7.79
CA ALA A 378 4.64 18.16 -6.40
C ALA A 378 5.74 19.20 -6.21
N ARG A 379 5.55 20.08 -5.22
CA ARG A 379 6.58 21.01 -4.74
C ARG A 379 7.09 20.52 -3.39
N ILE A 380 8.31 19.98 -3.38
CA ILE A 380 8.90 19.27 -2.23
C ILE A 380 10.00 20.13 -1.61
N LYS A 381 9.98 20.27 -0.29
CA LYS A 381 11.07 20.92 0.45
C LYS A 381 12.30 20.03 0.42
N LEU A 382 13.46 20.58 0.07
CA LEU A 382 14.72 19.85 0.13
C LEU A 382 15.12 19.64 1.60
N ARG A 383 15.44 18.39 1.94
CA ARG A 383 16.06 18.02 3.22
C ARG A 383 17.56 17.96 3.12
#